data_AF-A0A2M9WIK3-F1
#
_entry.id   AF-A0A2M9WIK3-F1
#
_cell.length_a   1.000
_cell.length_b   1.000
_cell.length_c   1.000
_cell.angle_alpha   90.00
_cell.angle_beta   90.00
_cell.angle_gamma   90.00
#
_symmetry.space_group_name_H-M   'P 1'
#
loop_
_entity.id
_entity.type
_entity.pdbx_description
1 polymer ?
#
loop_
_entity_poly.entity_id
_entity_poly.type
_entity_poly.pdbx_seq_one_letter_code
_entity_poly.pdbx_strand_id
1 'polypeptide(L)'
;MADGYYAYIDGTTYDAVNSMNYGFVVDIAVVSGSGSKSYSYAGFTLTAFLVGGAVTQGTAQKSGTVTISGQTVSWSGVEGTVPKLVVYANANATLKYDGFVYNDYTKNPPVMKLAPPFTPLALTQVIDLTPGYGQVLQTSVPYGAAFIAFHRSTASSGFDHVIWDEINQNGFWSLRFRPAIDGSIAMGPCRIYVFSKTLVNTPAAGFFMYLDGQIVWHNNCLPLEMVVGGKSGQSTPVAITAGASVLVNIPYDPTYPIQGQARYNCYSAGINTQGLYEASGGDIYAAREYKTTGGAPPSSSMGPPASINTSVYDTYYRQALGV
;
A
#
# COMPACT_ATOMS: atom_id res chain seq x y z
N MET A 1 43.04 3.26 9.93
CA MET A 1 42.50 3.06 8.58
C MET A 1 41.57 1.87 8.68
N ALA A 2 40.29 2.03 8.35
CA ALA A 2 39.35 0.91 8.37
C ALA A 2 39.54 0.14 7.05
N ASP A 3 39.97 -1.11 7.14
CA ASP A 3 40.09 -2.01 6.00
C ASP A 3 38.67 -2.34 5.49
N GLY A 4 38.19 -1.51 4.58
CA GLY A 4 36.91 -1.72 3.88
C GLY A 4 37.10 -2.68 2.72
N TYR A 5 36.29 -3.74 2.68
CA TYR A 5 36.18 -4.60 1.51
C TYR A 5 35.33 -3.88 0.44
N TYR A 6 35.90 -3.66 -0.75
CA TYR A 6 35.17 -3.15 -1.91
C TYR A 6 34.86 -4.30 -2.86
N ALA A 7 33.57 -4.63 -3.02
CA ALA A 7 33.12 -5.53 -4.07
C ALA A 7 32.62 -4.68 -5.25
N TYR A 8 33.26 -4.83 -6.42
CA TYR A 8 32.73 -4.32 -7.68
C TYR A 8 31.89 -5.40 -8.32
N ILE A 9 30.67 -5.06 -8.73
CA ILE A 9 29.72 -6.01 -9.32
C ILE A 9 29.62 -5.67 -10.80
N ASP A 10 30.12 -6.57 -11.63
CA ASP A 10 29.92 -6.52 -13.07
C ASP A 10 28.55 -7.13 -13.41
N GLY A 11 27.80 -6.50 -14.32
CA GLY A 11 26.58 -7.09 -14.90
C GLY A 11 25.21 -6.67 -14.33
N THR A 12 25.11 -5.69 -13.42
CA THR A 12 23.78 -5.12 -13.07
C THR A 12 23.57 -3.78 -13.79
N THR A 13 22.77 -3.76 -14.86
CA THR A 13 22.27 -2.54 -15.50
C THR A 13 21.28 -1.76 -14.62
N TYR A 14 20.98 -2.28 -13.43
CA TYR A 14 20.12 -1.69 -12.41
C TYR A 14 20.90 -1.48 -11.12
N ASP A 15 20.92 -0.25 -10.61
CA ASP A 15 21.48 0.08 -9.30
C ASP A 15 20.48 -0.30 -8.20
N ALA A 16 20.38 -1.61 -7.95
CA ALA A 16 19.56 -2.19 -6.89
C ALA A 16 19.89 -1.60 -5.51
N VAL A 17 21.13 -1.13 -5.34
CA VAL A 17 21.66 -0.53 -4.11
C VAL A 17 21.04 0.84 -3.83
N ASN A 18 20.67 1.59 -4.86
CA ASN A 18 19.93 2.85 -4.73
C ASN A 18 18.40 2.69 -4.73
N SER A 19 17.88 1.49 -5.00
CA SER A 19 16.44 1.20 -5.01
C SER A 19 15.84 0.86 -3.63
N MET A 20 16.69 0.57 -2.65
CA MET A 20 16.25 0.29 -1.28
C MET A 20 16.22 1.60 -0.50
N ASN A 21 15.05 2.24 -0.44
CA ASN A 21 14.82 3.36 0.48
C ASN A 21 15.05 2.89 1.93
N TYR A 22 15.44 3.81 2.81
CA TYR A 22 15.84 3.57 4.20
C TYR A 22 14.69 3.14 5.13
N GLY A 23 13.44 3.18 4.65
CA GLY A 23 12.24 2.76 5.37
C GLY A 23 11.62 1.52 4.73
N PHE A 24 11.69 0.39 5.40
CA PHE A 24 11.13 -0.87 4.88
C PHE A 24 9.70 -1.06 5.35
N VAL A 25 8.78 -1.34 4.42
CA VAL A 25 7.48 -1.90 4.80
C VAL A 25 7.70 -3.37 5.15
N VAL A 26 7.64 -3.66 6.45
CA VAL A 26 7.99 -4.97 7.01
C VAL A 26 6.79 -5.85 7.24
N ASP A 27 5.60 -5.26 7.32
CA ASP A 27 4.37 -6.01 7.52
C ASP A 27 3.16 -5.24 7.03
N ILE A 28 2.20 -5.99 6.49
CA ILE A 28 0.88 -5.50 6.14
C ILE A 28 -0.11 -6.53 6.66
N ALA A 29 -0.88 -6.13 7.67
CA ALA A 29 -1.85 -7.00 8.32
C ALA A 29 -3.27 -6.46 8.13
N VAL A 30 -4.19 -7.36 7.81
CA VAL A 30 -5.63 -7.08 7.93
C VAL A 30 -5.99 -7.11 9.41
N VAL A 31 -6.51 -5.99 9.93
CA VAL A 31 -6.82 -5.85 11.35
C VAL A 31 -8.28 -5.45 11.59
N SER A 32 -8.80 -5.85 12.75
CA SER A 32 -10.14 -5.49 13.24
C SER A 32 -10.15 -5.39 14.77
N GLY A 33 -11.13 -4.68 15.31
CA GLY A 33 -11.33 -4.44 16.73
C GLY A 33 -10.13 -3.76 17.38
N SER A 34 -9.67 -4.37 18.47
CA SER A 34 -8.46 -4.00 19.18
C SER A 34 -7.52 -5.20 19.25
N GLY A 35 -6.22 -4.95 19.17
CA GLY A 35 -5.22 -6.00 19.22
C GLY A 35 -3.80 -5.45 19.20
N SER A 36 -2.84 -6.35 19.24
CA SER A 36 -1.43 -6.01 19.21
C SER A 36 -0.61 -7.08 18.53
N LYS A 37 0.51 -6.69 17.92
CA LYS A 37 1.52 -7.59 17.37
C LYS A 37 2.91 -7.11 17.78
N SER A 38 3.71 -8.01 18.32
CA SER A 38 5.10 -7.76 18.67
C SER A 38 6.03 -8.22 17.56
N TYR A 39 7.04 -7.41 17.28
CA TYR A 39 8.09 -7.69 16.31
C TYR A 39 9.43 -7.86 17.03
N SER A 40 10.37 -8.59 16.44
CA SER A 40 11.70 -8.83 17.02
C SER A 40 12.80 -8.29 16.12
N TYR A 41 12.69 -7.02 15.72
CA TYR A 41 13.64 -6.36 14.82
C TYR A 41 14.65 -5.53 15.63
N ALA A 42 15.62 -6.24 16.23
CA ALA A 42 16.69 -5.59 16.98
C ALA A 42 17.42 -4.55 16.12
N GLY A 43 17.63 -3.36 16.67
CA GLY A 43 18.28 -2.26 15.94
C GLY A 43 17.36 -1.45 15.03
N PHE A 44 16.04 -1.65 15.06
CA PHE A 44 15.05 -0.86 14.31
C PHE A 44 14.02 -0.21 15.25
N THR A 45 13.44 0.91 14.83
CA THR A 45 12.27 1.54 15.43
C THR A 45 11.11 1.36 14.47
N LEU A 46 9.96 1.00 15.03
CA LEU A 46 8.74 0.83 14.26
C LEU A 46 7.99 2.14 14.10
N THR A 47 7.44 2.35 12.91
CA THR A 47 6.31 3.27 12.70
C THR A 47 5.17 2.49 12.06
N ALA A 48 3.93 2.85 12.34
CA ALA A 48 2.78 2.09 11.87
C ALA A 48 1.56 2.97 11.69
N PHE A 49 0.78 2.66 10.65
CA PHE A 49 -0.39 3.43 10.25
C PHE A 49 -1.51 2.50 9.80
N LEU A 50 -2.75 2.93 9.99
CA LEU A 50 -3.90 2.32 9.32
C LEU A 50 -4.04 2.98 7.94
N VAL A 51 -4.09 2.15 6.91
CA VAL A 51 -4.33 2.55 5.52
C VAL A 51 -5.60 1.89 5.04
N GLY A 52 -6.37 2.63 4.25
CA GLY A 52 -7.60 2.12 3.67
C GLY A 52 -8.80 2.34 4.58
N GLY A 53 -9.99 2.17 4.02
CA GLY A 53 -11.22 2.51 4.70
C GLY A 53 -12.46 1.76 4.21
N ALA A 54 -13.52 1.82 5.02
CA ALA A 54 -14.71 1.01 4.89
C ALA A 54 -15.73 1.77 4.06
N VAL A 55 -16.30 1.10 3.08
CA VAL A 55 -17.42 1.61 2.26
C VAL A 55 -18.78 1.41 2.93
N THR A 56 -18.81 0.99 4.20
CA THR A 56 -20.05 0.63 4.91
C THR A 56 -20.33 1.56 6.08
N GLN A 57 -21.57 2.05 6.14
CA GLN A 57 -22.13 2.73 7.31
C GLN A 57 -22.01 1.81 8.53
N GLY A 58 -21.40 2.31 9.61
CA GLY A 58 -21.31 1.60 10.89
C GLY A 58 -22.56 1.79 11.74
N THR A 59 -22.59 1.12 12.88
CA THR A 59 -23.52 1.42 13.99
C THR A 59 -23.02 2.54 14.90
N ALA A 60 -21.74 2.91 14.78
CA ALA A 60 -21.09 4.02 15.47
C ALA A 60 -20.08 4.73 14.55
N GLN A 61 -19.57 5.89 14.98
CA GLN A 61 -18.46 6.56 14.30
C GLN A 61 -17.21 5.66 14.37
N LYS A 62 -16.63 5.36 13.22
CA LYS A 62 -15.44 4.52 13.10
C LYS A 62 -14.20 5.41 13.11
N SER A 63 -13.29 5.19 14.06
CA SER A 63 -11.96 5.82 14.10
C SER A 63 -10.94 4.87 14.71
N GLY A 64 -10.01 4.38 13.90
CA GLY A 64 -8.93 3.52 14.36
C GLY A 64 -7.75 4.33 14.92
N THR A 65 -7.12 3.82 15.97
CA THR A 65 -5.88 4.38 16.53
C THR A 65 -4.78 3.33 16.50
N VAL A 66 -3.54 3.76 16.22
CA VAL A 66 -2.34 2.93 16.32
C VAL A 66 -1.40 3.53 17.35
N THR A 67 -0.89 2.69 18.23
CA THR A 67 0.16 3.05 19.20
C THR A 67 1.33 2.08 19.11
N ILE A 68 2.52 2.56 19.48
CA ILE A 68 3.74 1.76 19.44
C ILE A 68 4.43 1.88 20.78
N SER A 69 4.78 0.74 21.38
CA SER A 69 5.59 0.65 22.60
C SER A 69 6.75 -0.31 22.35
N GLY A 70 7.95 0.26 22.22
CA GLY A 70 9.13 -0.48 21.77
C GLY A 70 8.88 -1.14 20.41
N GLN A 71 8.91 -2.47 20.39
CA GLN A 71 8.66 -3.28 19.20
C GLN A 71 7.23 -3.83 19.10
N THR A 72 6.31 -3.37 19.93
CA THR A 72 4.90 -3.80 19.90
C THR A 72 4.04 -2.72 19.28
N VAL A 73 3.35 -3.07 18.19
CA VAL A 73 2.35 -2.23 17.54
C VAL A 73 0.98 -2.66 18.02
N SER A 74 0.19 -1.73 18.54
CA SER A 74 -1.17 -1.96 19.01
C SER A 74 -2.17 -1.12 18.23
N TRP A 75 -3.36 -1.67 18.01
CA TRP A 75 -4.47 -0.97 17.36
C TRP A 75 -5.73 -1.08 18.21
N SER A 76 -6.63 -0.10 18.05
CA SER A 76 -7.95 -0.09 18.69
C SER A 76 -8.95 0.72 17.88
N GLY A 77 -10.25 0.49 18.10
CA GLY A 77 -11.33 1.22 17.42
C GLY A 77 -11.45 0.91 15.92
N VAL A 78 -10.89 -0.22 15.49
CA VAL A 78 -10.86 -0.63 14.09
C VAL A 78 -12.12 -1.40 13.75
N GLU A 79 -13.12 -0.77 13.14
CA GLU A 79 -14.37 -1.43 12.76
C GLU A 79 -14.62 -1.40 11.24
N GLY A 80 -15.19 -2.49 10.72
CA GLY A 80 -15.58 -2.61 9.30
C GLY A 80 -14.62 -3.46 8.46
N THR A 81 -14.87 -3.48 7.16
CA THR A 81 -14.11 -4.32 6.22
C THR A 81 -12.75 -3.73 5.92
N VAL A 82 -11.76 -4.26 6.65
CA VAL A 82 -10.35 -4.48 6.29
C VAL A 82 -9.48 -3.24 6.05
N PRO A 83 -9.33 -2.35 7.05
CA PRO A 83 -8.16 -1.47 7.07
C PRO A 83 -6.90 -2.32 7.21
N LYS A 84 -5.84 -1.87 6.54
CA LYS A 84 -4.52 -2.49 6.60
C LYS A 84 -3.68 -1.75 7.62
N LEU A 85 -3.17 -2.49 8.61
CA LEU A 85 -2.08 -2.02 9.44
C LEU A 85 -0.78 -2.16 8.62
N VAL A 86 -0.19 -1.04 8.26
CA VAL A 86 1.11 -0.96 7.59
C VAL A 86 2.16 -0.68 8.63
N VAL A 87 3.18 -1.53 8.72
CA VAL A 87 4.29 -1.38 9.66
C VAL A 87 5.58 -1.14 8.87
N TYR A 88 6.28 -0.09 9.25
CA TYR A 88 7.60 0.26 8.78
C TYR A 88 8.64 -0.05 9.86
N ALA A 89 9.82 -0.49 9.43
CA ALA A 89 10.99 -0.56 10.28
C ALA A 89 12.04 0.43 9.77
N ASN A 90 12.50 1.31 10.67
CA ASN A 90 13.54 2.30 10.40
C ASN A 90 14.77 1.95 11.24
N ALA A 91 15.95 1.89 10.65
CA ALA A 91 17.16 1.53 11.39
C ALA A 91 17.50 2.56 12.48
N ASN A 92 17.77 2.10 13.71
CA ASN A 92 18.15 2.92 14.87
C ASN A 92 19.64 3.24 14.91
N ALA A 93 20.45 2.35 14.33
CA ALA A 93 21.90 2.42 14.40
C ALA A 93 22.48 2.53 13.01
N THR A 94 23.32 3.54 12.83
CA THR A 94 23.97 3.89 11.58
C THR A 94 25.12 2.93 11.25
N LEU A 95 25.68 2.19 12.24
CA LEU A 95 26.97 1.48 12.08
C LEU A 95 27.15 0.15 12.84
N LYS A 96 26.13 -0.38 13.54
CA LYS A 96 26.27 -1.64 14.30
C LYS A 96 25.22 -2.67 13.90
N TYR A 97 25.60 -3.55 12.98
CA TYR A 97 24.87 -4.77 12.67
C TYR A 97 25.87 -5.90 12.44
N ASP A 98 25.64 -7.03 13.09
CA ASP A 98 26.57 -8.16 13.15
C ASP A 98 26.45 -9.09 11.92
N GLY A 99 26.31 -8.53 10.72
CA GLY A 99 26.25 -9.26 9.45
C GLY A 99 26.73 -8.43 8.25
N PHE A 100 26.58 -8.94 7.02
CA PHE A 100 26.99 -8.20 5.82
C PHE A 100 26.08 -6.99 5.62
N VAL A 101 26.64 -5.77 5.73
CA VAL A 101 25.91 -4.52 5.59
C VAL A 101 26.39 -3.73 4.38
N TYR A 102 25.49 -3.32 3.50
CA TYR A 102 25.77 -2.18 2.63
C TYR A 102 25.38 -0.88 3.33
N ASN A 103 26.29 0.10 3.41
CA ASN A 103 26.04 1.42 3.99
C ASN A 103 26.00 2.50 2.90
N ASP A 104 25.14 3.50 3.08
CA ASP A 104 25.15 4.73 2.31
C ASP A 104 26.10 5.75 2.92
N TYR A 105 27.26 5.90 2.29
CA TYR A 105 28.28 6.86 2.70
C TYR A 105 28.04 8.28 2.20
N THR A 106 26.99 8.54 1.39
CA THR A 106 26.61 9.91 0.99
C THR A 106 25.92 10.67 2.13
N LYS A 107 25.47 9.96 3.17
CA LYS A 107 24.90 10.52 4.41
C LYS A 107 25.94 10.50 5.53
N ASN A 108 25.90 11.49 6.41
CA ASN A 108 26.76 11.58 7.58
C ASN A 108 25.91 11.69 8.87
N PRO A 109 25.91 10.69 9.76
CA PRO A 109 26.66 9.43 9.67
C PRO A 109 26.12 8.46 8.58
N PRO A 110 26.94 7.51 8.04
CA PRO A 110 26.54 6.60 6.96
C PRO A 110 25.40 5.65 7.31
N VAL A 111 24.32 5.58 6.52
CA VAL A 111 23.10 4.82 6.88
C VAL A 111 23.08 3.41 6.29
N MET A 112 22.72 2.40 7.07
CA MET A 112 22.50 1.01 6.60
C MET A 112 21.44 0.93 5.49
N LYS A 113 21.78 0.25 4.38
CA LYS A 113 20.89 -0.01 3.22
C LYS A 113 20.55 -1.49 3.03
N LEU A 114 21.49 -2.43 3.23
CA LEU A 114 21.25 -3.86 3.05
C LEU A 114 21.73 -4.63 4.27
N ALA A 115 20.80 -5.01 5.17
CA ALA A 115 20.85 -6.20 6.03
C ALA A 115 19.64 -6.32 7.00
N PRO A 116 18.37 -6.08 6.60
CA PRO A 116 17.31 -6.16 7.59
C PRO A 116 17.09 -7.61 8.09
N PRO A 117 16.79 -7.83 9.39
CA PRO A 117 16.45 -9.14 9.95
C PRO A 117 15.01 -9.57 9.60
N PHE A 118 14.50 -9.12 8.47
CA PHE A 118 13.13 -9.33 8.02
C PHE A 118 13.04 -9.29 6.49
N THR A 119 11.99 -9.90 5.94
CA THR A 119 11.66 -9.83 4.52
C THR A 119 10.88 -8.55 4.23
N PRO A 120 11.42 -7.59 3.43
CA PRO A 120 10.66 -6.44 2.99
C PRO A 120 9.58 -6.86 1.98
N LEU A 121 8.49 -6.09 1.88
CA LEU A 121 7.57 -6.26 0.76
C LEU A 121 8.25 -5.81 -0.54
N ALA A 122 8.05 -6.58 -1.61
CA ALA A 122 8.53 -6.28 -2.95
C ALA A 122 7.42 -6.45 -3.98
N LEU A 123 7.62 -5.84 -5.15
CA LEU A 123 6.72 -5.97 -6.30
C LEU A 123 6.66 -7.43 -6.72
N THR A 124 5.46 -7.97 -6.84
CA THR A 124 5.19 -9.39 -7.18
C THR A 124 4.35 -9.55 -8.43
N GLN A 125 3.60 -8.51 -8.81
CA GLN A 125 2.79 -8.53 -10.02
C GLN A 125 2.52 -7.10 -10.48
N VAL A 126 2.50 -6.91 -11.81
CA VAL A 126 1.95 -5.72 -12.47
C VAL A 126 0.88 -6.19 -13.43
N ILE A 127 -0.29 -5.55 -13.41
CA ILE A 127 -1.45 -5.97 -14.19
C ILE A 127 -2.06 -4.75 -14.86
N ASP A 128 -2.19 -4.78 -16.18
CA ASP A 128 -2.93 -3.77 -16.94
C ASP A 128 -4.29 -4.34 -17.32
N LEU A 129 -5.37 -3.62 -17.01
CA LEU A 129 -6.73 -4.00 -17.40
C LEU A 129 -7.68 -2.81 -17.40
N THR A 130 -8.82 -2.96 -18.07
CA THR A 130 -10.01 -2.15 -17.83
C THR A 130 -11.00 -3.03 -17.09
N PRO A 131 -11.21 -2.83 -15.77
CA PRO A 131 -12.04 -3.73 -14.99
C PRO A 131 -13.53 -3.55 -15.30
N GLY A 132 -14.22 -4.68 -15.47
CA GLY A 132 -15.68 -4.74 -15.50
C GLY A 132 -16.27 -4.80 -14.09
N TYR A 133 -17.53 -4.41 -13.96
CA TYR A 133 -18.29 -4.58 -12.73
C TYR A 133 -18.31 -6.04 -12.27
N GLY A 134 -17.99 -6.28 -10.99
CA GLY A 134 -18.03 -7.62 -10.39
C GLY A 134 -16.96 -8.57 -10.93
N GLN A 135 -16.12 -8.13 -11.86
CA GLN A 135 -15.00 -8.91 -12.35
C GLN A 135 -14.09 -9.26 -11.17
N VAL A 136 -13.64 -10.51 -11.12
CA VAL A 136 -12.65 -10.96 -10.16
C VAL A 136 -11.32 -11.12 -10.88
N LEU A 137 -10.30 -10.46 -10.37
CA LEU A 137 -8.91 -10.61 -10.79
C LEU A 137 -8.14 -11.36 -9.71
N GLN A 138 -7.76 -12.60 -10.00
CA GLN A 138 -6.90 -13.39 -9.12
C GLN A 138 -5.44 -12.92 -9.24
N THR A 139 -4.77 -12.68 -8.11
CA THR A 139 -3.34 -12.34 -8.09
C THR A 139 -2.46 -13.59 -7.94
N SER A 140 -1.15 -13.44 -8.07
CA SER A 140 -0.17 -14.49 -7.79
C SER A 140 0.10 -14.71 -6.30
N VAL A 141 -0.46 -13.89 -5.41
CA VAL A 141 -0.13 -13.90 -3.98
C VAL A 141 -1.04 -14.86 -3.21
N PRO A 142 -0.49 -15.85 -2.48
CA PRO A 142 -1.28 -16.76 -1.64
C PRO A 142 -2.10 -16.00 -0.60
N TYR A 143 -3.35 -16.43 -0.41
CA TYR A 143 -4.23 -15.84 0.60
C TYR A 143 -3.64 -16.03 2.01
N GLY A 144 -3.67 -14.97 2.82
CA GLY A 144 -3.05 -14.94 4.15
C GLY A 144 -1.59 -14.48 4.17
N ALA A 145 -0.91 -14.40 3.02
CA ALA A 145 0.36 -13.68 2.93
C ALA A 145 0.15 -12.16 3.03
N ALA A 146 1.17 -11.42 3.45
CA ALA A 146 1.15 -9.96 3.46
C ALA A 146 0.90 -9.43 2.03
N PHE A 147 -0.09 -8.56 1.88
CA PHE A 147 -0.59 -8.15 0.57
C PHE A 147 -1.02 -6.69 0.58
N ILE A 148 -0.60 -5.92 -0.42
CA ILE A 148 -1.15 -4.60 -0.74
C ILE A 148 -1.09 -4.36 -2.25
N ALA A 149 -2.07 -3.64 -2.76
CA ALA A 149 -2.14 -3.27 -4.16
C ALA A 149 -2.39 -1.78 -4.32
N PHE A 150 -1.78 -1.21 -5.36
CA PHE A 150 -1.92 0.19 -5.76
C PHE A 150 -2.40 0.24 -7.20
N HIS A 151 -3.22 1.22 -7.54
CA HIS A 151 -3.74 1.42 -8.89
C HIS A 151 -3.54 2.85 -9.38
N ARG A 152 -3.46 3.01 -10.69
CA ARG A 152 -3.53 4.30 -11.38
C ARG A 152 -4.11 4.15 -12.78
N SER A 153 -4.66 5.24 -13.29
CA SER A 153 -5.06 5.36 -14.68
C SER A 153 -3.89 5.15 -15.64
N THR A 154 -4.16 4.42 -16.72
CA THR A 154 -3.29 4.32 -17.89
C THR A 154 -3.80 5.14 -19.07
N ALA A 155 -4.93 5.85 -18.90
CA ALA A 155 -5.42 6.81 -19.88
C ALA A 155 -4.53 8.06 -19.94
N SER A 156 -4.65 8.83 -21.02
CA SER A 156 -3.92 10.09 -21.22
C SER A 156 -4.45 11.25 -20.39
N SER A 157 -5.61 11.10 -19.77
CA SER A 157 -6.22 12.09 -18.87
C SER A 157 -7.17 11.42 -17.89
N GLY A 158 -7.43 12.10 -16.77
CA GLY A 158 -8.41 11.68 -15.78
C GLY A 158 -7.95 10.55 -14.88
N PHE A 159 -8.82 10.22 -13.94
CA PHE A 159 -8.67 9.22 -12.90
C PHE A 159 -9.26 7.88 -13.35
N ASP A 160 -8.78 6.77 -12.78
CA ASP A 160 -9.26 5.42 -13.15
C ASP A 160 -10.57 5.02 -12.48
N HIS A 161 -10.91 5.68 -11.38
CA HIS A 161 -12.06 5.37 -10.55
C HIS A 161 -12.19 3.92 -10.09
N VAL A 162 -11.06 3.21 -9.98
CA VAL A 162 -11.05 1.78 -9.66
C VAL A 162 -11.20 1.54 -8.17
N ILE A 163 -12.10 0.63 -7.80
CA ILE A 163 -12.30 0.18 -6.42
C ILE A 163 -12.52 -1.33 -6.38
N TRP A 164 -12.04 -2.00 -5.34
CA TRP A 164 -12.21 -3.44 -5.17
C TRP A 164 -12.41 -3.84 -3.71
N ASP A 165 -13.05 -5.00 -3.52
CA ASP A 165 -12.90 -5.79 -2.30
C ASP A 165 -11.74 -6.78 -2.49
N GLU A 166 -10.98 -7.00 -1.43
CA GLU A 166 -9.99 -8.07 -1.39
C GLU A 166 -10.64 -9.35 -0.86
N ILE A 167 -10.61 -10.43 -1.65
CA ILE A 167 -11.25 -11.71 -1.32
C ILE A 167 -10.28 -12.88 -1.47
N ASN A 168 -10.61 -14.01 -0.85
CA ASN A 168 -10.00 -15.29 -1.15
C ASN A 168 -10.70 -15.91 -2.36
N GLN A 169 -9.96 -16.17 -3.44
CA GLN A 169 -10.42 -17.01 -4.54
C GLN A 169 -9.34 -18.05 -4.83
N ASN A 170 -9.72 -19.33 -4.80
CA ASN A 170 -8.83 -20.46 -5.10
C ASN A 170 -7.52 -20.47 -4.29
N GLY A 171 -7.53 -19.95 -3.06
CA GLY A 171 -6.33 -19.89 -2.21
C GLY A 171 -5.40 -18.71 -2.47
N PHE A 172 -5.79 -17.76 -3.32
CA PHE A 172 -5.03 -16.56 -3.64
C PHE A 172 -5.81 -15.29 -3.25
N TRP A 173 -5.08 -14.24 -2.90
CA TRP A 173 -5.63 -12.89 -2.83
C TRP A 173 -6.17 -12.51 -4.21
N SER A 174 -7.41 -12.03 -4.23
CA SER A 174 -8.09 -11.63 -5.46
C SER A 174 -8.81 -10.31 -5.26
N LEU A 175 -8.84 -9.51 -6.32
CA LEU A 175 -9.49 -8.21 -6.36
C LEU A 175 -10.86 -8.38 -7.02
N ARG A 176 -11.94 -8.23 -6.25
CA ARG A 176 -13.29 -8.19 -6.79
C ARG A 176 -13.68 -6.74 -7.02
N PHE A 177 -13.71 -6.33 -8.28
CA PHE A 177 -14.01 -4.94 -8.63
C PHE A 177 -15.45 -4.58 -8.30
N ARG A 178 -15.61 -3.44 -7.64
CA ARG A 178 -16.88 -2.92 -7.17
C ARG A 178 -17.25 -1.72 -8.05
N PRO A 179 -18.54 -1.41 -8.19
CA PRO A 179 -18.90 -0.14 -8.77
C PRO A 179 -18.35 0.98 -7.85
N ALA A 180 -18.08 2.17 -8.40
CA ALA A 180 -18.19 3.39 -7.58
C ALA A 180 -19.55 3.33 -6.86
N ILE A 181 -19.67 3.86 -5.64
CA ILE A 181 -20.65 3.39 -4.62
C ILE A 181 -22.16 3.59 -4.98
N ASP A 182 -22.47 4.03 -6.19
CA ASP A 182 -23.81 4.12 -6.82
C ASP A 182 -23.87 3.61 -8.29
N GLY A 183 -22.77 3.12 -8.86
CA GLY A 183 -22.69 2.61 -10.24
C GLY A 183 -22.67 3.68 -11.34
N SER A 184 -22.61 4.97 -10.99
CA SER A 184 -22.72 6.06 -11.97
C SER A 184 -21.42 6.41 -12.69
N ILE A 185 -20.27 6.03 -12.12
CA ILE A 185 -18.94 6.27 -12.69
C ILE A 185 -18.35 4.95 -13.17
N ALA A 186 -18.06 4.86 -14.47
CA ALA A 186 -17.39 3.71 -15.06
C ALA A 186 -15.92 3.67 -14.62
N MET A 187 -15.43 2.48 -14.29
CA MET A 187 -14.01 2.24 -14.06
C MET A 187 -13.25 2.35 -15.38
N GLY A 188 -12.17 3.12 -15.37
CA GLY A 188 -11.28 3.34 -16.51
C GLY A 188 -10.16 2.30 -16.61
N PRO A 189 -9.39 2.34 -17.72
CA PRO A 189 -8.20 1.52 -17.88
C PRO A 189 -7.16 1.86 -16.80
N CYS A 190 -6.66 0.84 -16.12
CA CYS A 190 -5.75 1.01 -14.99
C CYS A 190 -4.56 0.05 -15.05
N ARG A 191 -3.52 0.42 -14.31
CA ARG A 191 -2.39 -0.45 -13.94
C ARG A 191 -2.45 -0.71 -12.45
N ILE A 192 -2.37 -1.97 -12.07
CA ILE A 192 -2.32 -2.43 -10.67
C ILE A 192 -0.92 -2.95 -10.36
N TYR A 193 -0.33 -2.46 -9.26
CA TYR A 193 0.94 -2.91 -8.71
C TYR A 193 0.68 -3.69 -7.43
N VAL A 194 1.07 -4.97 -7.42
CA VAL A 194 0.85 -5.88 -6.28
C VAL A 194 2.16 -6.10 -5.54
N PHE A 195 2.14 -5.88 -4.23
CA PHE A 195 3.29 -6.08 -3.35
C PHE A 195 3.01 -7.14 -2.29
N SER A 196 4.00 -7.99 -2.06
CA SER A 196 3.96 -9.09 -1.09
C SER A 196 5.39 -9.45 -0.64
N LYS A 197 5.49 -10.36 0.33
CA LYS A 197 6.75 -11.04 0.72
C LYS A 197 7.05 -12.27 -0.14
N THR A 198 6.18 -12.59 -1.10
CA THR A 198 6.40 -13.70 -2.04
C THR A 198 7.55 -13.38 -2.97
N LEU A 199 8.59 -14.21 -2.99
CA LEU A 199 9.70 -14.08 -3.94
C LEU A 199 9.24 -14.45 -5.36
N VAL A 200 9.66 -13.66 -6.35
CA VAL A 200 9.35 -13.86 -7.77
C VAL A 200 10.64 -13.79 -8.59
N ASN A 201 10.73 -14.62 -9.64
CA ASN A 201 11.82 -14.61 -10.62
C ASN A 201 13.24 -14.60 -10.03
N THR A 202 13.56 -15.61 -9.21
CA THR A 202 14.90 -15.79 -8.64
C THR A 202 15.95 -15.95 -9.75
N PRO A 203 16.91 -15.01 -9.89
CA PRO A 203 17.94 -15.11 -10.92
C PRO A 203 18.95 -16.22 -10.62
N ALA A 204 19.66 -16.70 -11.65
CA ALA A 204 20.70 -17.72 -11.50
C ALA A 204 21.94 -17.23 -10.73
N ALA A 205 22.19 -15.92 -10.73
CA ALA A 205 23.29 -15.28 -10.02
C ALA A 205 22.87 -13.88 -9.55
N GLY A 206 23.47 -13.40 -8.47
CA GLY A 206 23.13 -12.10 -7.87
C GLY A 206 23.39 -12.06 -6.38
N PHE A 207 22.83 -11.05 -5.72
CA PHE A 207 22.80 -10.97 -4.26
C PHE A 207 21.49 -11.51 -3.76
N PHE A 208 21.56 -12.36 -2.74
CA PHE A 208 20.42 -13.03 -2.15
C PHE A 208 20.42 -12.79 -0.65
N MET A 209 19.25 -12.53 -0.10
CA MET A 209 19.02 -12.56 1.34
C MET A 209 18.35 -13.87 1.71
N TYR A 210 18.87 -14.48 2.77
CA TYR A 210 18.34 -15.70 3.33
C TYR A 210 17.71 -15.41 4.70
N LEU A 211 16.56 -16.02 4.95
CA LEU A 211 15.92 -16.08 6.26
C LEU A 211 15.50 -17.53 6.49
N ASP A 212 15.91 -18.11 7.62
CA ASP A 212 15.61 -19.51 7.98
C ASP A 212 15.95 -20.53 6.87
N GLY A 213 17.07 -20.31 6.18
CA GLY A 213 17.56 -21.19 5.11
C GLY A 213 16.84 -21.05 3.76
N GLN A 214 15.90 -20.10 3.62
CA GLN A 214 15.19 -19.82 2.37
C GLN A 214 15.60 -18.47 1.79
N ILE A 215 15.69 -18.37 0.47
CA ILE A 215 15.86 -17.08 -0.20
C ILE A 215 14.56 -16.30 -0.03
N VAL A 216 14.65 -15.09 0.54
CA VAL A 216 13.49 -14.23 0.78
C VAL A 216 13.54 -12.91 0.01
N TRP A 217 14.69 -12.57 -0.57
CA TRP A 217 14.88 -11.38 -1.40
C TRP A 217 16.12 -11.54 -2.27
N HIS A 218 16.18 -10.86 -3.40
CA HIS A 218 17.39 -10.75 -4.23
C HIS A 218 17.52 -9.38 -4.89
N ASN A 219 18.71 -9.07 -5.43
CA ASN A 219 19.01 -7.75 -6.00
C ASN A 219 18.08 -7.28 -7.14
N ASN A 220 17.41 -8.19 -7.85
CA ASN A 220 16.43 -7.81 -8.88
C ASN A 220 15.02 -7.50 -8.32
N CYS A 221 14.76 -7.71 -7.02
CA CYS A 221 13.47 -7.36 -6.43
C CYS A 221 13.30 -5.84 -6.38
N LEU A 222 12.05 -5.37 -6.49
CA LEU A 222 11.70 -3.95 -6.37
C LEU A 222 10.95 -3.72 -5.06
N PRO A 223 11.60 -3.24 -3.98
CA PRO A 223 10.96 -3.03 -2.69
C PRO A 223 9.80 -2.02 -2.76
N LEU A 224 8.83 -2.18 -1.86
CA LEU A 224 7.74 -1.23 -1.71
C LEU A 224 8.23 0.07 -1.05
N GLU A 225 8.19 1.16 -1.80
CA GLU A 225 8.40 2.51 -1.31
C GLU A 225 7.06 3.27 -1.35
N MET A 226 6.41 3.37 -0.19
CA MET A 226 5.09 3.99 -0.06
C MET A 226 5.07 5.11 0.96
N VAL A 227 4.23 6.10 0.69
CA VAL A 227 3.91 7.20 1.59
C VAL A 227 2.45 7.10 1.99
N VAL A 228 2.15 7.35 3.26
CA VAL A 228 0.79 7.46 3.76
C VAL A 228 0.24 8.86 3.41
N GLY A 229 -0.88 8.89 2.71
CA GLY A 229 -1.49 10.08 2.13
C GLY A 229 -1.54 10.06 0.60
N GLY A 230 -2.34 10.98 0.05
CA GLY A 230 -2.37 11.26 -1.38
C GLY A 230 -1.16 12.08 -1.83
N LYS A 231 -0.98 12.19 -3.15
CA LYS A 231 0.01 13.04 -3.81
C LYS A 231 -0.67 13.83 -4.92
N SER A 232 -0.45 15.13 -5.01
CA SER A 232 -0.99 15.97 -6.09
C SER A 232 0.13 16.74 -6.79
N GLY A 233 -0.10 17.11 -8.05
CA GLY A 233 0.83 17.93 -8.83
C GLY A 233 2.19 17.26 -9.09
N GLN A 234 2.22 15.94 -9.22
CA GLN A 234 3.47 15.21 -9.41
C GLN A 234 3.92 15.26 -10.87
N SER A 235 5.22 15.47 -11.08
CA SER A 235 5.86 15.38 -12.40
C SER A 235 6.11 13.93 -12.84
N THR A 236 5.93 12.97 -11.93
CA THR A 236 6.14 11.54 -12.16
C THR A 236 4.87 10.75 -11.87
N PRO A 237 4.64 9.61 -12.56
CA PRO A 237 3.46 8.79 -12.33
C PRO A 237 3.35 8.33 -10.87
N VAL A 238 2.12 8.40 -10.34
CA VAL A 238 1.79 7.93 -9.00
C VAL A 238 0.61 6.97 -9.02
N ALA A 239 0.59 6.04 -8.07
CA ALA A 239 -0.52 5.12 -7.84
C ALA A 239 -0.97 5.18 -6.37
N ILE A 240 -2.19 4.74 -6.12
CA ILE A 240 -2.86 4.84 -4.82
C ILE A 240 -3.48 3.50 -4.40
N THR A 241 -3.60 3.22 -3.12
CA THR A 241 -4.42 2.10 -2.62
C THR A 241 -5.89 2.32 -2.93
N ALA A 242 -6.65 1.27 -3.26
CA ALA A 242 -8.09 1.38 -3.45
C ALA A 242 -8.85 1.53 -2.13
N GLY A 243 -10.04 2.15 -2.20
CA GLY A 243 -10.96 2.28 -1.07
C GLY A 243 -11.57 3.67 -0.95
N ALA A 244 -12.12 3.96 0.23
CA ALA A 244 -12.66 5.27 0.59
C ALA A 244 -11.99 5.79 1.88
N SER A 245 -11.62 7.08 1.91
CA SER A 245 -11.12 7.75 3.13
C SER A 245 -12.25 8.11 4.08
N VAL A 246 -13.30 8.69 3.52
CA VAL A 246 -14.36 9.31 4.33
C VAL A 246 -15.72 8.95 3.73
N LEU A 247 -16.65 8.65 4.62
CA LEU A 247 -18.06 8.59 4.37
C LEU A 247 -18.73 9.67 5.20
N VAL A 248 -19.44 10.58 4.55
CA VAL A 248 -20.22 11.64 5.22
C VAL A 248 -21.69 11.47 4.87
N ASN A 249 -22.54 11.40 5.89
CA ASN A 249 -23.99 11.42 5.71
C ASN A 249 -24.51 12.84 5.90
N ILE A 250 -25.14 13.40 4.87
CA ILE A 250 -25.69 14.75 4.83
C ILE A 250 -27.22 14.63 4.82
N PRO A 251 -27.93 14.98 5.91
CA PRO A 251 -29.39 14.96 5.94
C PRO A 251 -29.97 16.03 5.01
N TYR A 252 -31.13 15.74 4.41
CA TYR A 252 -31.88 16.75 3.65
C TYR A 252 -32.48 17.81 4.58
N ASP A 253 -32.91 17.39 5.77
CA ASP A 253 -33.32 18.27 6.87
C ASP A 253 -32.49 17.95 8.12
N PRO A 254 -31.61 18.85 8.58
CA PRO A 254 -30.85 18.66 9.80
C PRO A 254 -31.70 18.47 11.07
N THR A 255 -32.95 18.96 11.07
CA THR A 255 -33.90 18.86 12.19
C THR A 255 -34.54 17.48 12.26
N TYR A 256 -34.75 16.85 11.10
CA TYR A 256 -35.31 15.50 10.96
C TYR A 256 -34.39 14.65 10.07
N PRO A 257 -33.22 14.24 10.59
CA PRO A 257 -32.14 13.63 9.80
C PRO A 257 -32.41 12.16 9.45
N ILE A 258 -33.66 11.79 9.17
CA ILE A 258 -34.08 10.43 8.83
C ILE A 258 -33.87 10.11 7.34
N GLN A 259 -33.61 11.12 6.52
CA GLN A 259 -33.35 10.97 5.09
C GLN A 259 -32.26 11.94 4.63
N GLY A 260 -31.41 11.49 3.70
CA GLY A 260 -30.36 12.32 3.14
C GLY A 260 -29.47 11.57 2.15
N GLN A 261 -28.26 12.09 1.95
CA GLN A 261 -27.26 11.56 1.03
C GLN A 261 -25.98 11.15 1.76
N ALA A 262 -25.45 9.98 1.41
CA ALA A 262 -24.16 9.49 1.82
C ALA A 262 -23.13 9.77 0.72
N ARG A 263 -22.10 10.55 1.01
CA ARG A 263 -20.98 10.85 0.10
C ARG A 263 -19.73 10.09 0.50
N TYR A 264 -19.01 9.61 -0.49
CA TYR A 264 -17.77 8.86 -0.30
C TYR A 264 -16.62 9.61 -0.96
N ASN A 265 -15.57 9.85 -0.20
CA ASN A 265 -14.30 10.29 -0.74
C ASN A 265 -13.50 9.02 -1.08
N CYS A 266 -13.38 8.73 -2.35
CA CYS A 266 -12.71 7.54 -2.84
C CYS A 266 -11.30 7.84 -3.33
N TYR A 267 -10.50 6.79 -3.34
CA TYR A 267 -9.12 6.83 -3.77
C TYR A 267 -9.04 6.56 -5.27
N SER A 268 -8.39 7.47 -5.99
CA SER A 268 -8.03 7.23 -7.38
C SER A 268 -6.77 7.96 -7.77
N ALA A 269 -6.10 7.44 -8.78
CA ALA A 269 -4.92 8.05 -9.35
C ALA A 269 -4.99 8.15 -10.87
N GLY A 270 -4.36 9.18 -11.41
CA GLY A 270 -4.38 9.48 -12.83
C GLY A 270 -3.71 10.81 -13.14
N ILE A 271 -4.24 11.51 -14.14
CA ILE A 271 -3.72 12.80 -14.61
C ILE A 271 -4.79 13.87 -14.35
N ASN A 272 -4.43 14.89 -13.57
CA ASN A 272 -5.33 15.99 -13.23
C ASN A 272 -5.53 16.95 -14.42
N THR A 273 -6.39 17.95 -14.23
CA THR A 273 -6.73 18.93 -15.28
C THR A 273 -5.56 19.79 -15.75
N GLN A 274 -4.46 19.84 -14.98
CA GLN A 274 -3.23 20.55 -15.33
C GLN A 274 -2.23 19.65 -16.09
N GLY A 275 -2.57 18.38 -16.37
CA GLY A 275 -1.68 17.43 -17.01
C GLY A 275 -0.62 16.84 -16.07
N LEU A 276 -0.77 17.02 -14.75
CA LEU A 276 0.14 16.48 -13.74
C LEU A 276 -0.42 15.20 -13.13
N TYR A 277 0.45 14.31 -12.68
CA TYR A 277 0.04 13.08 -12.03
C TYR A 277 -0.49 13.35 -10.63
N GLU A 278 -1.57 12.66 -10.28
CA GLU A 278 -2.26 12.82 -9.02
C GLU A 278 -2.76 11.48 -8.50
N ALA A 279 -2.60 11.27 -7.19
CA ALA A 279 -3.17 10.19 -6.40
C ALA A 279 -4.00 10.87 -5.31
N SER A 280 -5.30 11.02 -5.55
CA SER A 280 -6.22 11.77 -4.70
C SER A 280 -7.08 10.82 -3.88
N GLY A 281 -7.31 11.21 -2.63
CA GLY A 281 -8.37 10.63 -1.80
C GLY A 281 -9.52 11.58 -1.52
N GLY A 282 -9.68 12.60 -2.37
CA GLY A 282 -10.77 13.57 -2.36
C GLY A 282 -11.67 13.47 -3.59
N ASP A 283 -11.53 12.43 -4.39
CA ASP A 283 -12.40 12.18 -5.53
C ASP A 283 -13.76 11.69 -5.02
N ILE A 284 -14.82 12.44 -5.32
CA ILE A 284 -16.13 12.21 -4.69
C ILE A 284 -16.90 11.20 -5.55
N TYR A 285 -17.02 9.97 -5.06
CA TYR A 285 -17.93 9.00 -5.67
C TYR A 285 -19.32 9.20 -5.10
N ALA A 286 -20.29 9.10 -6.01
CA ALA A 286 -21.57 9.77 -5.90
C ALA A 286 -22.48 9.29 -4.76
N ALA A 287 -23.52 10.11 -4.55
CA ALA A 287 -24.37 10.17 -3.37
C ALA A 287 -25.37 9.00 -3.31
N ARG A 288 -25.23 8.11 -2.33
CA ARG A 288 -26.26 7.10 -2.04
C ARG A 288 -27.32 7.70 -1.11
N GLU A 289 -28.59 7.62 -1.47
CA GLU A 289 -29.65 8.01 -0.54
C GLU A 289 -29.71 7.05 0.66
N TYR A 290 -29.90 7.61 1.84
CA TYR A 290 -30.24 6.85 3.03
C TYR A 290 -31.63 7.24 3.52
N LYS A 291 -32.33 6.26 4.08
CA LYS A 291 -33.58 6.43 4.83
C LYS A 291 -33.55 5.53 6.05
N THR A 292 -33.65 6.12 7.23
CA THR A 292 -33.55 5.44 8.53
C THR A 292 -34.72 5.82 9.43
N THR A 293 -34.89 5.12 10.54
CA THR A 293 -35.97 5.38 11.52
C THR A 293 -35.50 6.16 12.75
N GLY A 294 -34.18 6.37 12.93
CA GLY A 294 -33.59 6.88 14.18
C GLY A 294 -32.57 8.02 14.02
N GLY A 295 -32.53 8.69 12.86
CA GLY A 295 -31.58 9.77 12.55
C GLY A 295 -30.49 9.37 11.57
N ALA A 296 -29.57 10.30 11.27
CA ALA A 296 -28.58 10.10 10.20
C ALA A 296 -27.67 8.91 10.55
N PRO A 297 -27.37 8.01 9.59
CA PRO A 297 -26.37 6.98 9.80
C PRO A 297 -25.03 7.60 10.24
N PRO A 298 -24.25 6.92 11.09
CA PRO A 298 -22.92 7.38 11.46
C PRO A 298 -22.02 7.57 10.22
N SER A 299 -21.30 8.70 10.21
CA SER A 299 -20.19 8.94 9.28
C SER A 299 -18.98 8.07 9.67
N SER A 300 -18.09 7.80 8.72
CA SER A 300 -16.83 7.11 9.00
C SER A 300 -15.66 7.83 8.37
N SER A 301 -14.56 7.93 9.11
CA SER A 301 -13.26 8.34 8.58
C SER A 301 -12.28 7.25 8.98
N MET A 302 -11.80 6.49 8.00
CA MET A 302 -10.79 5.47 8.23
C MET A 302 -9.53 5.89 7.48
N GLY A 303 -8.37 5.47 8.00
CA GLY A 303 -7.07 6.10 7.76
C GLY A 303 -6.77 6.48 6.30
N PRO A 304 -5.89 7.47 6.08
CA PRO A 304 -5.59 7.99 4.75
C PRO A 304 -5.20 6.87 3.76
N PRO A 305 -5.31 7.14 2.44
CA PRO A 305 -4.77 6.21 1.45
C PRO A 305 -3.28 6.08 1.61
N ALA A 306 -2.67 5.14 0.89
CA ALA A 306 -1.24 5.21 0.64
C ALA A 306 -0.96 5.35 -0.85
N SER A 307 0.16 5.98 -1.17
CA SER A 307 0.58 6.26 -2.53
C SER A 307 2.04 5.88 -2.78
N ILE A 308 2.34 5.55 -4.04
CA ILE A 308 3.67 5.19 -4.52
C ILE A 308 4.03 6.04 -5.75
N ASN A 309 5.31 6.36 -5.92
CA ASN A 309 5.83 6.82 -7.21
C ASN A 309 6.10 5.59 -8.08
N THR A 310 5.60 5.55 -9.31
CA THR A 310 5.66 4.33 -10.11
C THR A 310 6.75 4.30 -11.16
N SER A 311 7.51 5.39 -11.36
CA SER A 311 8.56 5.45 -12.38
C SER A 311 9.56 4.29 -12.29
N VAL A 312 10.04 3.96 -11.08
CA VAL A 312 10.96 2.84 -10.88
C VAL A 312 10.29 1.50 -11.21
N TYR A 313 9.05 1.28 -10.76
CA TYR A 313 8.32 0.05 -11.06
C TYR A 313 8.04 -0.07 -12.55
N ASP A 314 7.57 0.99 -13.21
CA ASP A 314 7.25 1.00 -14.64
C ASP A 314 8.48 0.73 -15.52
N THR A 315 9.65 1.19 -15.08
CA THR A 315 10.91 1.03 -15.82
C THR A 315 11.46 -0.39 -15.67
N TYR A 316 11.37 -0.99 -14.47
CA TYR A 316 12.12 -2.19 -14.13
C TYR A 316 11.27 -3.43 -13.84
N TYR A 317 9.93 -3.35 -13.80
CA TYR A 317 9.09 -4.50 -13.41
C TYR A 317 9.31 -5.74 -14.29
N ARG A 318 9.55 -5.56 -15.60
CA ARG A 318 9.77 -6.68 -16.52
C ARG A 318 10.97 -7.52 -16.12
N GLN A 319 12.09 -6.86 -15.84
CA GLN A 319 13.30 -7.51 -15.35
C GLN A 319 13.09 -8.15 -13.96
N ALA A 320 12.43 -7.43 -13.06
CA ALA A 320 12.18 -7.90 -11.70
C ALA A 320 11.26 -9.13 -11.66
N LEU A 321 10.25 -9.17 -12.54
CA LEU A 321 9.22 -10.21 -12.57
C LEU A 321 9.50 -11.32 -13.60
N GLY A 322 10.45 -11.13 -14.51
CA GLY A 322 10.81 -12.11 -15.54
C GLY A 322 9.79 -12.21 -16.69
N VAL A 323 9.22 -11.07 -17.11
CA VAL A 323 8.12 -10.98 -18.11
C VAL A 323 8.37 -9.99 -19.24
#